data_AF-B4D150-F1
#
_entry.id   AF-B4D150-F1
#
_cell.length_a   1.000
_cell.length_b   1.000
_cell.length_c   1.000
_cell.angle_alpha   90.00
_cell.angle_beta   90.00
_cell.angle_gamma   90.00
#
_symmetry.space_group_name_H-M   'P 1'
#
loop_
_entity.id
_entity.type
_entity.pdbx_description
1 polymer ?
#
loop_
_entity_poly.entity_id
_entity_poly.type
_entity_poly.pdbx_seq_one_letter_code
_entity_poly.pdbx_strand_id
1 'polypeptide(L)'
;MNWRRLRPGELDHEAIWLAVSLATLAGAWFWLYLRLPIPPCTFHRVTGFPCPTCGATRTLRYTFHHDWWAAAGTNPLAFLSYGGVVVYDLYAAIVLAFRLPRLRFDVIPKRVGNIVRYTTIGVILANWAWLVWAKV
;
A
#
# COMPACT_ATOMS: atom_id res chain seq x y z
N MET A 1 8.62 -19.39 -9.73
CA MET A 1 7.50 -19.14 -8.81
C MET A 1 7.13 -20.50 -8.26
N ASN A 2 7.47 -20.79 -7.01
CA ASN A 2 7.36 -22.13 -6.43
C ASN A 2 6.44 -22.07 -5.21
N TRP A 3 5.46 -22.99 -5.16
CA TRP A 3 4.57 -23.18 -4.02
C TRP A 3 5.23 -24.15 -3.04
N ARG A 4 5.71 -23.66 -1.90
CA ARG A 4 6.42 -24.50 -0.92
C ARG A 4 6.05 -24.19 0.53
N ARG A 5 6.17 -25.18 1.41
CA ARG A 5 5.96 -25.01 2.86
C ARG A 5 7.16 -24.30 3.48
N LEU A 6 6.93 -23.52 4.55
CA LEU A 6 7.97 -22.76 5.25
C LEU A 6 9.05 -23.71 5.81
N ARG A 7 10.33 -23.39 5.60
CA ARG A 7 11.42 -24.13 6.23
C ARG A 7 11.68 -23.60 7.64
N PRO A 8 12.12 -24.43 8.60
CA PRO A 8 12.54 -23.97 9.92
C PRO A 8 13.64 -22.90 9.79
N GLY A 9 13.41 -21.70 10.35
CA GLY A 9 14.37 -20.58 10.29
C GLY A 9 14.15 -19.57 9.15
N GLU A 10 13.18 -19.77 8.25
CA GLU A 10 12.80 -18.75 7.26
C GLU A 10 11.86 -17.70 7.86
N LEU A 11 12.05 -16.43 7.49
CA LEU A 11 11.16 -15.34 7.92
C LEU A 11 9.75 -15.53 7.36
N ASP A 12 8.76 -15.49 8.25
CA ASP A 12 7.33 -15.54 7.94
C ASP A 12 6.82 -14.19 7.44
N HIS A 13 7.20 -13.82 6.22
CA HIS A 13 6.82 -12.55 5.60
C HIS A 13 5.31 -12.29 5.65
N GLU A 14 4.49 -13.30 5.38
CA GLU A 14 3.03 -13.21 5.40
C GLU A 14 2.50 -12.86 6.81
N ALA A 15 3.05 -13.47 7.86
CA ALA A 15 2.63 -13.19 9.23
C ALA A 15 3.13 -11.82 9.70
N ILE A 16 4.37 -11.45 9.35
CA ILE A 16 4.96 -10.15 9.71
C ILE A 16 4.16 -9.02 9.06
N TRP A 17 3.92 -9.09 7.75
CA TRP A 17 3.19 -8.04 7.04
C TRP A 17 1.73 -7.97 7.49
N LEU A 18 1.06 -9.10 7.69
CA LEU A 18 -0.30 -9.11 8.22
C LEU A 18 -0.35 -8.47 9.63
N ALA A 19 0.61 -8.79 10.51
CA ALA A 19 0.69 -8.18 11.83
C ALA A 19 0.95 -6.67 11.76
N VAL A 20 1.83 -6.22 10.85
CA VAL A 20 2.10 -4.80 10.61
C VAL A 20 0.85 -4.08 10.08
N SER A 21 0.13 -4.66 9.13
CA SER A 21 -1.14 -4.12 8.62
C SER A 21 -2.17 -3.98 9.74
N LEU A 22 -2.37 -5.04 10.54
CA LEU A 22 -3.31 -5.02 11.67
C LEU A 22 -2.92 -3.99 12.75
N ALA A 23 -1.64 -3.90 13.09
CA ALA A 23 -1.15 -2.90 14.04
C ALA A 23 -1.35 -1.47 13.52
N THR A 24 -1.13 -1.26 12.22
CA THR A 24 -1.34 0.05 11.57
C THR A 24 -2.82 0.43 11.58
N LEU A 25 -3.71 -0.51 11.26
CA LEU A 25 -5.16 -0.30 11.34
C LEU A 25 -5.63 0.00 12.76
N ALA A 26 -5.13 -0.75 13.76
CA ALA A 26 -5.45 -0.51 15.16
C ALA A 26 -4.96 0.87 15.63
N GLY A 27 -3.75 1.27 15.24
CA GLY A 27 -3.22 2.60 15.53
C GLY A 27 -4.02 3.72 14.86
N ALA A 28 -4.40 3.55 13.60
CA ALA A 28 -5.25 4.51 12.88
C ALA A 28 -6.65 4.61 13.51
N TRP A 29 -7.26 3.48 13.89
CA TRP A 29 -8.54 3.46 14.58
C TRP A 29 -8.45 4.17 15.94
N PHE A 30 -7.42 3.88 16.73
CA PHE A 30 -7.19 4.54 18.02
C PHE A 30 -6.98 6.05 17.86
N TRP A 31 -6.24 6.48 16.85
CA TRP A 31 -6.04 7.90 16.53
C TRP A 31 -7.36 8.62 16.21
N LEU A 32 -8.21 7.99 15.39
CA LEU A 32 -9.52 8.51 15.03
C LEU A 32 -10.51 8.48 16.21
N TYR A 33 -10.45 7.44 17.04
CA TYR A 33 -11.23 7.32 18.27
C TYR A 33 -10.93 8.47 19.24
N LEU A 34 -9.65 8.84 19.36
CA LEU A 34 -9.20 10.01 20.13
C LEU A 34 -9.48 11.35 19.44
N ARG A 35 -10.08 11.36 18.24
CA ARG A 35 -10.39 12.56 17.43
C ARG A 35 -9.19 13.47 17.22
N LEU A 36 -7.99 12.90 17.12
CA LEU A 36 -6.77 13.67 16.90
C LEU A 36 -6.79 14.31 15.50
N PRO A 37 -6.38 15.59 15.37
CA PRO A 37 -6.37 16.27 14.08
C PRO A 37 -5.41 15.57 13.11
N ILE A 38 -5.85 15.43 11.86
CA ILE A 38 -5.00 14.88 10.81
C ILE A 38 -4.02 16.00 10.41
N PRO A 39 -2.71 15.83 10.63
CA PRO A 39 -1.75 16.88 10.37
C PRO A 39 -1.75 17.24 8.87
N PRO A 40 -1.69 18.54 8.53
CA PRO A 40 -1.55 18.94 7.13
C PRO A 40 -0.23 18.42 6.57
N CYS A 41 -0.16 18.22 5.26
CA CYS A 41 1.06 17.77 4.60
C CYS A 41 2.16 18.85 4.73
N THR A 42 3.14 18.60 5.61
CA THR A 42 4.28 19.51 5.84
C THR A 42 5.07 19.74 4.55
N PHE A 43 5.19 18.72 3.69
CA PHE A 43 5.88 18.84 2.41
C PHE A 43 5.21 19.85 1.48
N HIS A 44 3.88 19.79 1.36
CA HIS A 44 3.12 20.76 0.57
C HIS A 44 3.22 22.16 1.16
N ARG A 45 3.19 22.28 2.50
CA ARG A 45 3.35 23.56 3.18
C ARG A 45 4.72 24.22 2.96
N VAL A 46 5.78 23.42 2.81
CA VAL A 46 7.16 23.92 2.63
C VAL A 46 7.51 24.14 1.16
N THR A 47 7.10 23.23 0.28
CA THR A 47 7.52 23.25 -1.15
C THR A 47 6.48 23.88 -2.07
N GLY A 48 5.22 23.99 -1.66
CA GLY A 48 4.10 24.37 -2.52
C GLY A 48 3.63 23.27 -3.48
N PHE A 49 4.33 22.13 -3.55
CA PHE A 49 3.97 21.00 -4.43
C PHE A 49 3.37 19.84 -3.63
N PRO A 50 2.38 19.12 -4.16
CA PRO A 50 1.87 17.90 -3.54
C PRO A 50 2.97 16.82 -3.54
N CYS A 51 3.09 16.05 -2.45
CA CYS A 51 3.95 14.86 -2.42
C CYS A 51 3.27 13.71 -3.19
N PRO A 52 3.99 12.64 -3.60
CA PRO A 52 3.37 11.52 -4.33
C PRO A 52 2.25 10.79 -3.54
N THR A 53 2.20 10.99 -2.22
CA THR A 53 1.18 10.45 -1.32
C THR A 53 0.16 11.50 -0.85
N CYS A 54 0.19 12.73 -1.38
CA CYS A 54 -0.83 13.74 -1.08
C CYS A 54 -2.21 13.22 -1.48
N GLY A 55 -3.22 13.43 -0.64
CA GLY A 55 -4.58 12.96 -0.88
C GLY A 55 -4.85 11.51 -0.47
N ALA A 56 -3.87 10.74 0.02
CA ALA A 56 -4.08 9.35 0.43
C ALA A 56 -5.20 9.17 1.47
N THR A 57 -5.27 10.04 2.49
CA THR A 57 -6.35 10.05 3.49
C THR A 57 -7.72 10.34 2.87
N ARG A 58 -7.77 11.21 1.85
CA ARG A 58 -8.99 11.58 1.16
C ARG A 58 -9.46 10.44 0.23
N THR A 59 -8.52 9.79 -0.46
CA THR A 59 -8.75 8.54 -1.19
C THR A 59 -9.37 7.49 -0.27
N LEU A 60 -8.76 7.25 0.89
CA LEU A 60 -9.27 6.27 1.86
C LEU A 60 -10.70 6.62 2.33
N ARG A 61 -10.98 7.91 2.59
CA ARG A 61 -12.33 8.37 2.96
C ARG A 61 -13.34 8.09 1.85
N TYR A 62 -13.01 8.39 0.58
CA TYR A 62 -13.89 8.09 -0.55
C TYR A 62 -14.11 6.58 -0.72
N THR A 63 -13.07 5.78 -0.54
CA THR A 63 -13.17 4.31 -0.52
C THR A 63 -14.16 3.82 0.53
N PHE A 64 -14.12 4.35 1.76
CA PHE A 64 -15.09 3.99 2.81
C PHE A 64 -16.52 4.47 2.54
N HIS A 65 -16.71 5.52 1.74
CA HIS A 65 -18.03 5.99 1.31
C HIS A 65 -18.52 5.27 0.04
N HIS A 66 -17.81 4.24 -0.43
CA HIS A 66 -18.08 3.50 -1.67
C HIS A 66 -18.01 4.37 -2.94
N ASP A 67 -17.33 5.52 -2.89
CA ASP A 67 -17.09 6.37 -4.05
C ASP A 67 -15.71 6.05 -4.66
N TRP A 68 -15.70 4.95 -5.42
CA TRP A 68 -14.48 4.41 -6.03
C TRP A 68 -13.89 5.35 -7.09
N TRP A 69 -14.74 6.08 -7.81
CA TRP A 69 -14.30 7.01 -8.85
C TRP A 69 -13.65 8.25 -8.27
N ALA A 70 -14.23 8.85 -7.23
CA ALA A 70 -13.59 9.94 -6.52
C ALA A 70 -12.29 9.47 -5.83
N ALA A 71 -12.26 8.26 -5.27
CA ALA A 71 -11.07 7.70 -4.64
C ALA A 71 -9.90 7.57 -5.63
N ALA A 72 -10.15 6.98 -6.80
CA ALA A 72 -9.15 6.80 -7.86
C ALA A 72 -8.71 8.14 -8.46
N GLY A 73 -9.63 9.10 -8.63
CA GLY A 73 -9.30 10.43 -9.14
C GLY A 73 -8.45 11.26 -8.18
N THR A 74 -8.59 11.05 -6.86
CA THR A 74 -7.86 11.82 -5.85
C THR A 74 -6.38 11.44 -5.77
N ASN A 75 -6.07 10.15 -5.70
CA ASN A 75 -4.70 9.63 -5.75
C ASN A 75 -4.74 8.18 -6.26
N PRO A 76 -4.51 7.95 -7.56
CA PRO A 76 -4.57 6.62 -8.15
C PRO A 76 -3.60 5.63 -7.49
N LEU A 77 -2.39 6.09 -7.16
CA LEU A 77 -1.37 5.26 -6.53
C LEU A 77 -1.79 4.82 -5.12
N ALA A 78 -2.37 5.72 -4.32
CA ALA A 78 -2.90 5.38 -3.01
C ALA A 78 -4.09 4.42 -3.10
N PHE A 79 -4.96 4.61 -4.08
CA PHE A 79 -6.10 3.72 -4.29
C PHE A 79 -5.65 2.29 -4.63
N LEU A 80 -4.72 2.17 -5.58
CA LEU A 80 -4.14 0.88 -5.97
C LEU A 80 -3.34 0.23 -4.83
N SER A 81 -2.60 1.01 -4.06
CA SER A 81 -1.81 0.47 -2.95
C SER A 81 -2.70 -0.05 -1.83
N TYR A 82 -3.77 0.67 -1.46
CA TYR A 82 -4.74 0.18 -0.47
C TYR A 82 -5.42 -1.11 -0.95
N GLY A 83 -5.84 -1.17 -2.20
CA GLY A 83 -6.39 -2.41 -2.78
C GLY A 83 -5.37 -3.56 -2.75
N GLY A 84 -4.11 -3.29 -3.08
CA GLY A 84 -3.03 -4.27 -3.04
C GLY A 84 -2.76 -4.82 -1.64
N VAL A 85 -2.77 -3.94 -0.62
CA VAL A 85 -2.63 -4.34 0.80
C VAL A 85 -3.78 -5.24 1.21
N VAL A 86 -5.03 -4.87 0.90
CA VAL A 86 -6.20 -5.70 1.24
C VAL A 86 -6.11 -7.08 0.59
N VAL A 87 -5.77 -7.16 -0.69
CA VAL A 87 -5.61 -8.44 -1.40
C VAL A 87 -4.49 -9.28 -0.79
N TYR A 88 -3.36 -8.65 -0.45
CA TYR A 88 -2.23 -9.32 0.19
C TYR A 88 -2.59 -9.82 1.58
N ASP A 89 -3.27 -9.03 2.40
CA ASP A 89 -3.69 -9.40 3.76
C ASP A 89 -4.69 -10.57 3.73
N LEU A 90 -5.64 -10.56 2.78
CA LEU A 90 -6.55 -11.69 2.57
C LEU A 90 -5.79 -12.96 2.18
N TYR A 91 -4.84 -12.86 1.24
CA TYR A 91 -3.98 -13.98 0.88
C TYR A 91 -3.18 -14.49 2.09
N ALA A 92 -2.55 -13.60 2.85
CA ALA A 92 -1.76 -13.94 4.03
C ALA A 92 -2.63 -14.62 5.10
N ALA A 93 -3.81 -14.08 5.38
CA ALA A 93 -4.77 -14.64 6.32
C ALA A 93 -5.22 -16.05 5.92
N ILE A 94 -5.56 -16.26 4.64
CA ILE A 94 -5.96 -17.58 4.11
C ILE A 94 -4.80 -18.58 4.23
N VAL A 95 -3.61 -18.20 3.78
CA VAL A 95 -2.43 -19.08 3.82
C VAL A 95 -2.06 -19.46 5.26
N LEU A 96 -2.15 -18.52 6.21
CA LEU A 96 -1.87 -18.77 7.62
C LEU A 96 -2.97 -19.62 8.28
N ALA A 97 -4.24 -19.33 8.02
CA ALA A 97 -5.38 -20.05 8.58
C ALA A 97 -5.43 -21.52 8.10
N PHE A 98 -5.22 -21.75 6.80
CA PHE A 98 -5.28 -23.07 6.19
C PHE A 98 -3.92 -23.78 6.09
N ARG A 99 -2.85 -23.16 6.59
CA ARG A 99 -1.45 -23.67 6.52
C ARG A 99 -1.04 -24.12 5.11
N LEU A 100 -1.49 -23.38 4.10
CA LEU A 100 -1.27 -23.69 2.69
C LEU A 100 0.21 -23.51 2.29
N PRO A 101 0.68 -24.19 1.23
CA PRO A 101 1.98 -23.89 0.64
C PRO A 101 2.01 -22.42 0.21
N ARG A 102 3.13 -21.75 0.47
CA ARG A 102 3.27 -20.30 0.24
C ARG A 102 3.89 -20.03 -1.10
N LEU A 103 3.49 -18.93 -1.72
CA LEU A 103 4.12 -18.42 -2.92
C LEU A 103 5.50 -17.82 -2.58
N ARG A 104 6.57 -18.50 -2.98
CA ARG A 104 7.94 -18.00 -2.85
C ARG A 104 8.58 -17.81 -4.22
N PHE A 105 9.36 -16.73 -4.33
CA PHE A 105 10.15 -16.40 -5.51
C PHE A 105 11.59 -16.85 -5.26
N ASP A 106 11.95 -18.03 -5.75
CA ASP A 106 13.21 -18.67 -5.35
C ASP A 106 14.46 -18.00 -5.93
N VAL A 107 14.39 -17.28 -7.07
CA VAL A 107 15.39 -16.30 -7.53
C VAL A 107 14.69 -15.39 -8.56
N ILE A 108 14.69 -14.06 -8.36
CA ILE A 108 14.26 -13.12 -9.42
C ILE A 108 15.50 -12.77 -10.25
N PRO A 109 15.51 -13.00 -11.58
CA PRO A 109 16.62 -12.61 -12.42
C PRO A 109 16.88 -11.10 -12.29
N LYS A 110 18.16 -10.67 -12.22
CA LYS A 110 18.53 -9.24 -12.10
C LYS A 110 17.85 -8.36 -13.15
N ARG A 111 17.66 -8.86 -14.37
CA ARG A 111 16.94 -8.16 -15.45
C ARG A 111 15.47 -7.91 -15.09
N VAL A 112 14.77 -8.90 -14.53
CA VAL A 112 13.37 -8.77 -14.08
C VAL A 112 13.30 -7.80 -12.89
N GLY A 113 14.24 -7.90 -11.95
CA GLY A 113 14.33 -6.96 -10.83
C GLY A 113 14.52 -5.50 -11.28
N ASN A 114 15.39 -5.26 -12.27
CA ASN A 114 15.58 -3.94 -12.83
C ASN A 114 14.33 -3.43 -13.56
N ILE A 115 13.65 -4.27 -14.34
CA ILE A 115 12.39 -3.90 -15.01
C ILE A 115 11.36 -3.48 -13.97
N VAL A 116 11.11 -4.31 -12.95
CA VAL A 116 10.17 -4.00 -11.85
C VAL A 116 10.55 -2.70 -11.16
N ARG A 117 11.84 -2.45 -10.93
CA ARG A 117 12.31 -1.22 -10.31
C ARG A 117 12.02 0.01 -11.19
N TYR A 118 12.39 -0.03 -12.47
CA TYR A 118 12.16 1.10 -13.37
C TYR A 118 10.69 1.35 -13.65
N THR A 119 9.87 0.30 -13.77
CA THR A 119 8.42 0.44 -13.91
C THR A 119 7.80 1.04 -12.66
N THR A 120 8.23 0.62 -11.47
CA THR A 120 7.75 1.20 -10.20
C THR A 120 8.10 2.69 -10.11
N ILE A 121 9.33 3.07 -10.45
CA ILE A 121 9.75 4.49 -10.48
C ILE A 121 8.91 5.27 -11.50
N GLY A 122 8.72 4.73 -12.70
CA GLY A 122 7.90 5.36 -13.74
C GLY A 122 6.46 5.59 -13.30
N VAL A 123 5.84 4.60 -12.64
CA VAL A 123 4.47 4.72 -12.10
C VAL A 123 4.39 5.78 -11.01
N ILE A 124 5.37 5.85 -10.10
CA ILE A 124 5.42 6.88 -9.06
C ILE A 124 5.54 8.27 -9.68
N LEU A 125 6.41 8.44 -10.67
CA LEU A 125 6.59 9.72 -11.37
C LEU A 125 5.34 10.13 -12.16
N ALA A 126 4.70 9.18 -12.85
CA ALA A 126 3.45 9.43 -13.58
C ALA A 126 2.31 9.84 -12.63
N ASN A 127 2.17 9.15 -11.49
CA ASN A 127 1.21 9.53 -10.45
C ASN A 127 1.52 10.91 -9.87
N TRP A 128 2.79 11.23 -9.63
CA TRP A 128 3.17 12.53 -9.11
C TRP A 128 2.87 13.65 -10.12
N ALA A 129 3.17 13.44 -11.40
CA ALA A 129 2.82 14.37 -12.47
C ALA A 129 1.30 14.60 -12.54
N TRP A 130 0.50 13.54 -12.40
CA TRP A 130 -0.96 13.64 -12.31
C TRP A 130 -1.42 14.49 -11.12
N LEU A 131 -0.87 14.25 -9.92
CA LEU A 131 -1.22 15.01 -8.71
C LEU A 131 -0.87 16.50 -8.84
N VAL A 132 0.29 16.81 -9.42
CA VAL A 132 0.70 18.19 -9.69
C VAL A 132 -0.24 18.86 -10.69
N TRP A 133 -0.64 18.14 -11.74
CA TRP A 133 -1.58 18.65 -12.74
C TRP A 133 -3.00 18.86 -12.18
N ALA A 134 -3.49 17.91 -11.38
CA ALA A 134 -4.80 17.94 -10.77
C ALA A 134 -4.93 18.94 -9.60
N LYS A 135 -3.81 19.55 -9.16
CA LYS A 135 -3.74 20.53 -8.05
C LYS A 135 -4.45 20.06 -6.77
N VAL A 136 -4.26 18.79 -6.42
CA VAL A 136 -4.79 18.16 -5.19
C VAL A 136 -4.16 18.75 -3.94
#